data_AF-A0A9P6Q905-F1
#
_entry.id   AF-A0A9P6Q905-F1
#
_cell.length_a   1.000
_cell.length_b   1.000
_cell.length_c   1.000
_cell.angle_alpha   90.00
_cell.angle_beta   90.00
_cell.angle_gamma   90.00
#
_symmetry.space_group_name_H-M   'P 1'
#
loop_
_entity.id
_entity.type
_entity.pdbx_description
1 polymer ?
#
loop_
_entity_poly.entity_id
_entity_poly.type
_entity_poly.pdbx_seq_one_letter_code
_entity_poly.pdbx_strand_id
1 'polypeptide(L)'
;MDEDHHRYQSSDEEDFQPDVFGQRPSQPVFSKPIVLWKDPNTGSARTFKTLLVGTAFGGSTFLHSLQKKTLIGTLLQPGVDLKDNTLNVDSPFNANGNIYTLDADPSVAIIPVHYQVKDHDSLFFARTLLDTIKADRIIVLDTLSPSTYLSGSYDTDYNLPWLRLLKTTGSQDVPQIPTLEVPNLVQNLGAALVSHCEIRGKKDVFLVLSLQEAIYGKAVTTKATIQGFQDALAHLGLESVGRAADFNLVQQILQKSLDKKAGQRRMQDDRLYA
;
A
#
# COMPACT_ATOMS: atom_id res chain seq x y z
N MET A 1 44.57 -72.77 -14.86
CA MET A 1 43.81 -72.00 -15.87
C MET A 1 42.95 -71.03 -15.07
N ASP A 2 43.53 -70.10 -14.30
CA ASP A 2 44.45 -69.03 -14.72
C ASP A 2 43.90 -68.28 -15.92
N GLU A 3 43.29 -67.12 -15.69
CA GLU A 3 43.92 -65.85 -16.10
C GLU A 3 43.22 -64.64 -15.44
N ASP A 4 44.08 -63.80 -14.87
CA ASP A 4 43.83 -62.44 -14.38
C ASP A 4 43.26 -61.54 -15.49
N HIS A 5 42.60 -60.43 -15.10
CA HIS A 5 43.19 -59.09 -15.23
C HIS A 5 42.20 -57.92 -15.08
N HIS A 6 42.55 -57.06 -14.12
CA HIS A 6 42.43 -55.58 -14.11
C HIS A 6 41.03 -54.94 -13.96
N ARG A 7 40.71 -54.36 -12.79
CA ARG A 7 41.21 -53.07 -12.23
C ARG A 7 40.64 -51.86 -13.00
N TYR A 8 39.54 -51.31 -12.49
CA TYR A 8 39.34 -49.86 -12.40
C TYR A 8 38.77 -49.54 -11.01
N GLN A 9 39.68 -49.17 -10.11
CA GLN A 9 39.35 -48.33 -8.96
C GLN A 9 39.20 -46.91 -9.53
N SER A 10 37.98 -46.37 -9.58
CA SER A 10 37.79 -44.93 -9.54
C SER A 10 37.44 -44.58 -8.10
N SER A 11 38.48 -44.26 -7.34
CA SER A 11 38.40 -43.28 -6.27
C SER A 11 37.72 -42.04 -6.82
N ASP A 12 36.62 -41.63 -6.19
CA ASP A 12 36.18 -40.24 -5.97
C ASP A 12 34.82 -40.32 -5.25
N GLU A 13 34.83 -40.90 -4.04
CA GLU A 13 33.81 -40.55 -3.03
C GLU A 13 34.16 -39.15 -2.53
N GLU A 14 33.80 -38.12 -3.30
CA GLU A 14 33.72 -36.77 -2.75
C GLU A 14 32.59 -36.77 -1.72
N ASP A 15 32.99 -36.92 -0.45
CA ASP A 15 32.21 -36.60 0.72
C ASP A 15 31.60 -35.19 0.56
N PHE A 16 30.37 -35.13 0.06
CA PHE A 16 29.51 -33.94 0.16
C PHE A 16 29.18 -33.74 1.64
N GLN A 17 30.11 -33.15 2.38
CA GLN A 17 29.79 -32.50 3.64
C GLN A 17 28.86 -31.33 3.30
N PRO A 18 27.59 -31.33 3.76
CA PRO A 18 26.74 -30.17 3.57
C PRO A 18 27.40 -28.99 4.28
N ASP A 19 27.73 -27.95 3.52
CA ASP A 19 28.30 -26.69 4.01
C ASP A 19 27.61 -26.24 5.30
N VAL A 20 28.31 -26.41 6.43
CA VAL A 20 27.87 -25.98 7.77
C VAL A 20 27.89 -24.44 7.90
N PHE A 21 28.22 -23.71 6.82
CA PHE A 21 28.32 -22.25 6.78
C PHE A 21 27.20 -21.54 5.99
N GLY A 22 26.04 -22.18 5.84
CA GLY A 22 24.86 -21.60 5.16
C GLY A 22 23.77 -21.01 6.06
N GLN A 23 23.87 -21.12 7.39
CA GLN A 23 22.88 -20.50 8.28
C GLN A 23 23.12 -18.99 8.33
N ARG A 24 22.55 -18.25 7.37
CA ARG A 24 22.26 -16.83 7.58
C ARG A 24 21.60 -16.74 8.95
N PRO A 25 22.09 -15.89 9.87
CA PRO A 25 21.41 -15.70 11.15
C PRO A 25 19.95 -15.41 10.82
N SER A 26 19.04 -16.24 11.33
CA SER A 26 17.61 -16.05 11.19
C SER A 26 17.33 -14.64 11.68
N GLN A 27 17.16 -13.70 10.75
CA GLN A 27 16.86 -12.33 11.12
C GLN A 27 15.64 -12.38 12.03
N PRO A 28 15.54 -11.52 13.05
CA PRO A 28 14.34 -11.47 13.88
C PRO A 28 13.15 -11.10 12.98
N VAL A 29 12.45 -12.13 12.49
CA VAL A 29 11.23 -11.97 11.71
C VAL A 29 10.11 -11.85 12.73
N PHE A 30 9.64 -10.63 12.94
CA PHE A 30 8.38 -10.43 13.64
C PHE A 30 7.29 -11.14 12.82
N SER A 31 6.48 -11.98 13.45
CA SER A 31 5.52 -12.83 12.73
C SER A 31 4.22 -12.11 12.35
N LYS A 32 4.03 -10.89 12.85
CA LYS A 32 2.84 -10.07 12.64
C LYS A 32 3.22 -8.59 12.52
N PRO A 33 2.45 -7.79 11.78
CA PRO A 33 2.63 -6.34 11.77
C PRO A 33 2.61 -5.74 13.17
N ILE A 34 3.44 -4.71 13.40
CA ILE A 34 3.59 -4.01 14.67
C ILE A 34 3.51 -2.50 14.44
N VAL A 35 2.74 -1.81 15.28
CA VAL A 35 2.72 -0.35 15.34
C VAL A 35 3.71 0.11 16.40
N LEU A 36 4.61 1.02 16.03
CA LEU A 36 5.55 1.69 16.92
C LEU A 36 5.17 3.17 17.02
N TRP A 37 4.88 3.64 18.22
CA TRP A 37 4.60 5.05 18.48
C TRP A 37 5.89 5.82 18.73
N LYS A 38 5.95 7.08 18.26
CA LYS A 38 7.08 7.98 18.53
C LYS A 38 7.19 8.31 20.02
N ASP A 39 6.04 8.44 20.68
CA ASP A 39 5.96 8.61 22.14
C ASP A 39 5.46 7.29 22.76
N PRO A 40 6.32 6.53 23.46
CA PRO A 40 5.95 5.26 24.07
C PRO A 40 5.06 5.41 25.31
N ASN A 41 4.91 6.62 25.87
CA ASN A 41 4.14 6.85 27.10
C ASN A 41 2.63 7.01 26.86
N THR A 42 2.22 7.27 25.62
CA THR A 42 0.81 7.18 25.21
C THR A 42 0.46 5.72 25.01
N GLY A 43 -0.53 5.20 25.74
CA GLY A 43 -0.86 3.76 25.81
C GLY A 43 -1.02 3.01 24.47
N SER A 44 -1.28 1.69 24.57
CA SER A 44 -1.25 0.76 23.44
C SER A 44 -2.19 1.08 22.27
N ALA A 45 -3.26 1.85 22.49
CA ALA A 45 -4.18 2.26 21.44
C ALA A 45 -4.40 3.79 21.43
N ARG A 46 -4.46 4.37 20.22
CA ARG A 46 -4.76 5.79 20.00
C ARG A 46 -6.11 5.96 19.33
N THR A 47 -6.81 7.03 19.70
CA THR A 47 -8.15 7.36 19.16
C THR A 47 -8.10 8.63 18.33
N PHE A 48 -8.73 8.60 17.17
CA PHE A 48 -8.85 9.71 16.23
C PHE A 48 -10.31 9.89 15.81
N LYS A 49 -10.67 11.06 15.32
CA LYS A 49 -12.00 11.28 14.74
C LYS A 49 -12.08 10.63 13.35
N THR A 50 -11.04 10.82 12.55
CA THR A 50 -10.95 10.26 11.19
C THR A 50 -9.61 9.58 10.98
N LEU A 51 -9.63 8.41 10.35
CA LEU A 51 -8.44 7.72 9.87
C LEU A 51 -8.47 7.66 8.34
N LEU A 52 -7.44 8.20 7.69
CA LEU A 52 -7.20 8.12 6.26
C LEU A 52 -6.10 7.09 5.99
N VAL A 53 -6.42 6.05 5.22
CA VAL A 53 -5.45 5.02 4.82
C VAL A 53 -5.32 5.04 3.31
N GLY A 54 -4.11 5.28 2.81
CA GLY A 54 -3.82 5.28 1.39
C GLY A 54 -3.09 4.01 1.04
N THR A 55 -3.71 3.15 0.22
CA THR A 55 -3.08 1.91 -0.25
C THR A 55 -2.00 2.21 -1.30
N ALA A 56 -1.37 1.17 -1.84
CA ALA A 56 -0.34 1.30 -2.85
C ALA A 56 -0.78 2.19 -4.04
N PHE A 57 0.19 2.77 -4.74
CA PHE A 57 -0.05 3.62 -5.91
C PHE A 57 -0.73 4.95 -5.57
N GLY A 58 -1.90 5.22 -6.11
CA GLY A 58 -2.54 6.53 -6.06
C GLY A 58 -2.89 6.98 -4.65
N GLY A 59 -3.43 6.10 -3.81
CA GLY A 59 -3.85 6.44 -2.46
C GLY A 59 -2.69 6.92 -1.58
N SER A 60 -1.61 6.15 -1.51
CA SER A 60 -0.39 6.53 -0.79
C SER A 60 0.30 7.75 -1.40
N THR A 61 0.36 7.85 -2.74
CA THR A 61 0.95 9.03 -3.42
C THR A 61 0.19 10.30 -3.05
N PHE A 62 -1.14 10.24 -3.03
CA PHE A 62 -2.00 11.34 -2.61
C PHE A 62 -1.76 11.73 -1.15
N LEU A 63 -1.73 10.76 -0.23
CA LEU A 63 -1.51 11.07 1.19
C LEU A 63 -0.10 11.59 1.48
N HIS A 64 0.92 11.15 0.73
CA HIS A 64 2.26 11.72 0.85
C HIS A 64 2.34 13.18 0.39
N SER A 65 1.49 13.59 -0.56
CA SER A 65 1.49 14.97 -1.07
C SER A 65 0.83 15.98 -0.13
N LEU A 66 0.13 15.51 0.91
CA LEU A 66 -0.43 16.36 1.95
C LEU A 66 0.69 17.10 2.69
N GLN A 67 0.61 18.42 2.73
CA GLN A 67 1.55 19.27 3.45
C GLN A 67 1.21 19.36 4.95
N LYS A 68 2.19 19.79 5.77
CA LYS A 68 2.02 20.08 7.21
C LYS A 68 1.46 18.89 7.99
N LYS A 69 2.25 17.80 8.00
CA LYS A 69 1.95 16.57 8.70
C LYS A 69 3.05 16.25 9.71
N THR A 70 2.65 15.83 10.90
CA THR A 70 3.57 15.45 11.98
C THR A 70 3.61 13.94 12.13
N LEU A 71 4.81 13.35 12.06
CA LEU A 71 5.02 11.91 12.28
C LEU A 71 4.79 11.56 13.76
N ILE A 72 3.84 10.66 14.02
CA ILE A 72 3.49 10.20 15.37
C ILE A 72 3.80 8.72 15.62
N GLY A 73 4.03 7.94 14.56
CA GLY A 73 4.38 6.53 14.67
C GLY A 73 4.66 5.89 13.32
N THR A 74 4.89 4.59 13.32
CA THR A 74 5.11 3.79 12.11
C THR A 74 4.54 2.40 12.27
N LEU A 75 3.99 1.85 11.19
CA LEU A 75 3.50 0.48 11.09
C LEU A 75 4.49 -0.32 10.26
N LEU A 76 5.10 -1.31 10.92
CA LEU A 76 6.08 -2.21 10.32
C LEU A 76 5.40 -3.52 9.95
N GLN A 77 5.51 -3.91 8.68
CA GLN A 77 5.00 -5.17 8.15
C GLN A 77 6.15 -6.18 7.98
N PRO A 78 5.99 -7.44 8.43
CA PRO A 78 6.98 -8.48 8.21
C PRO A 78 7.28 -8.68 6.73
N GLY A 79 8.54 -8.95 6.41
CA GLY A 79 8.96 -9.30 5.05
C GLY A 79 9.01 -8.16 4.04
N VAL A 80 8.76 -6.91 4.47
CA VAL A 80 9.00 -5.72 3.63
C VAL A 80 10.51 -5.46 3.55
N ASP A 81 11.04 -5.34 2.33
CA ASP A 81 12.46 -4.99 2.13
C ASP A 81 12.67 -3.49 2.36
N LEU A 82 13.44 -3.15 3.40
CA LEU A 82 13.75 -1.78 3.78
C LEU A 82 15.07 -1.27 3.21
N LYS A 83 15.81 -2.07 2.42
CA LYS A 83 17.14 -1.69 1.89
C LYS A 83 17.12 -0.43 1.03
N ASP A 84 16.02 -0.22 0.32
CA ASP A 84 15.82 0.91 -0.58
C ASP A 84 15.32 2.17 0.14
N ASN A 85 15.07 2.09 1.45
CA ASN A 85 14.62 3.23 2.22
C ASN A 85 15.72 4.26 2.39
N THR A 86 15.30 5.51 2.34
CA THR A 86 16.15 6.66 2.67
C THR A 86 15.96 7.04 4.15
N LEU A 87 16.93 7.76 4.71
CA LEU A 87 16.81 8.34 6.05
C LEU A 87 15.76 9.45 6.14
N ASN A 88 15.29 9.97 5.00
CA ASN A 88 14.18 10.91 4.97
C ASN A 88 12.87 10.16 5.26
N VAL A 89 12.33 10.33 6.47
CA VAL A 89 11.09 9.67 6.92
C VAL A 89 9.87 10.04 6.09
N ASP A 90 9.87 11.21 5.45
CA ASP A 90 8.77 11.69 4.60
C ASP A 90 8.96 11.29 3.14
N SER A 91 10.01 10.54 2.83
CA SER A 91 10.23 10.03 1.48
C SER A 91 9.05 9.15 1.07
N PRO A 92 8.37 9.48 -0.03
CA PRO A 92 7.27 8.70 -0.56
C PRO A 92 7.73 7.40 -1.22
N PHE A 93 9.04 7.12 -1.23
CA PHE A 93 9.62 5.89 -1.78
C PHE A 93 10.01 4.89 -0.69
N ASN A 94 9.91 5.29 0.58
CA ASN A 94 10.20 4.39 1.68
C ASN A 94 9.06 3.38 1.79
N ALA A 95 9.40 2.10 1.91
CA ALA A 95 8.46 1.01 2.12
C ALA A 95 7.98 0.93 3.58
N ASN A 96 7.48 2.05 4.11
CA ASN A 96 7.06 2.20 5.51
C ASN A 96 5.59 2.61 5.59
N GLY A 97 4.86 2.06 6.56
CA GLY A 97 3.51 2.51 6.90
C GLY A 97 3.55 3.62 7.94
N ASN A 98 4.15 4.77 7.62
CA ASN A 98 4.27 5.86 8.60
C ASN A 98 2.90 6.42 8.98
N ILE A 99 2.74 6.77 10.26
CA ILE A 99 1.49 7.28 10.83
C ILE A 99 1.69 8.76 11.15
N TYR A 100 0.87 9.59 10.54
CA TYR A 100 0.94 11.04 10.66
C TYR A 100 -0.36 11.61 11.23
N THR A 101 -0.27 12.80 11.81
CA THR A 101 -1.42 13.68 12.08
C THR A 101 -1.28 14.95 11.24
N LEU A 102 -2.39 15.53 10.83
CA LEU A 102 -2.37 16.85 10.18
C LEU A 102 -2.17 17.95 11.23
N ASP A 103 -1.29 18.91 10.94
CA ASP A 103 -1.07 20.03 11.85
C ASP A 103 -2.31 20.95 11.92
N ALA A 104 -3.06 21.03 10.82
CA ALA A 104 -4.31 21.79 10.74
C ALA A 104 -5.48 21.13 11.49
N ASP A 105 -5.47 19.79 11.58
CA ASP A 105 -6.47 19.03 12.32
C ASP A 105 -5.84 17.76 12.92
N PRO A 106 -5.36 17.84 14.17
CA PRO A 106 -4.76 16.69 14.87
C PRO A 106 -5.72 15.53 15.12
N SER A 107 -7.04 15.71 14.91
CA SER A 107 -8.03 14.64 15.04
C SER A 107 -8.06 13.70 13.82
N VAL A 108 -7.35 14.03 12.74
CA VAL A 108 -7.21 13.24 11.53
C VAL A 108 -5.85 12.53 11.51
N ALA A 109 -5.87 11.20 11.53
CA ALA A 109 -4.70 10.37 11.31
C ALA A 109 -4.58 9.98 9.84
N ILE A 110 -3.34 9.93 9.33
CA ILE A 110 -3.02 9.62 7.93
C ILE A 110 -1.97 8.52 7.89
N ILE A 111 -2.20 7.52 7.05
CA ILE A 111 -1.28 6.40 6.86
C ILE A 111 -1.12 6.13 5.36
N PRO A 112 -0.07 6.69 4.71
CA PRO A 112 0.32 6.24 3.39
C PRO A 112 1.03 4.89 3.50
N VAL A 113 0.50 3.88 2.82
CA VAL A 113 1.12 2.55 2.71
C VAL A 113 1.73 2.43 1.31
N HIS A 114 2.99 2.85 1.19
CA HIS A 114 3.71 2.87 -0.09
C HIS A 114 4.36 1.52 -0.45
N TYR A 115 3.61 0.44 -0.33
CA TYR A 115 3.98 -0.89 -0.81
C TYR A 115 2.73 -1.74 -0.95
N GLN A 116 2.77 -2.72 -1.85
CA GLN A 116 1.67 -3.65 -2.03
C GLN A 116 1.72 -4.70 -0.91
N VAL A 117 0.77 -4.63 0.01
CA VAL A 117 0.54 -5.70 0.99
C VAL A 117 -0.09 -6.88 0.25
N LYS A 118 0.51 -8.06 0.34
CA LYS A 118 -0.01 -9.28 -0.30
C LYS A 118 -1.35 -9.67 0.32
N ASP A 119 -2.20 -10.35 -0.45
CA ASP A 119 -3.54 -10.74 0.01
C ASP A 119 -3.54 -11.51 1.34
N HIS A 120 -2.65 -12.49 1.50
CA HIS A 120 -2.57 -13.30 2.73
C HIS A 120 -2.18 -12.49 3.97
N ASP A 121 -1.44 -11.39 3.79
CA ASP A 121 -0.99 -10.50 4.86
C ASP A 121 -1.97 -9.37 5.14
N SER A 122 -2.81 -9.03 4.16
CA SER A 122 -3.70 -7.86 4.20
C SER A 122 -4.67 -7.90 5.39
N LEU A 123 -5.18 -9.09 5.74
CA LEU A 123 -6.08 -9.24 6.88
C LEU A 123 -5.35 -9.06 8.23
N PHE A 124 -4.10 -9.56 8.35
CA PHE A 124 -3.30 -9.36 9.56
C PHE A 124 -2.93 -7.89 9.73
N PHE A 125 -2.55 -7.23 8.63
CA PHE A 125 -2.26 -5.81 8.60
C PHE A 125 -3.49 -4.98 9.03
N ALA A 126 -4.64 -5.24 8.42
CA ALA A 126 -5.89 -4.54 8.75
C ALA A 126 -6.29 -4.72 10.22
N ARG A 127 -6.16 -5.95 10.75
CA ARG A 127 -6.42 -6.25 12.17
C ARG A 127 -5.48 -5.48 13.09
N THR A 128 -4.17 -5.59 12.89
CA THR A 128 -3.20 -4.85 13.71
C THR A 128 -3.50 -3.35 13.67
N LEU A 129 -3.70 -2.79 12.48
CA LEU A 129 -3.96 -1.37 12.32
C LEU A 129 -5.21 -0.92 13.08
N LEU A 130 -6.34 -1.59 12.89
CA LEU A 130 -7.63 -1.21 13.46
C LEU A 130 -7.79 -1.63 14.94
N ASP A 131 -6.97 -2.56 15.41
CA ASP A 131 -6.88 -2.92 16.82
C ASP A 131 -6.08 -1.88 17.62
N THR A 132 -4.99 -1.36 17.05
CA THR A 132 -4.15 -0.32 17.66
C THR A 132 -4.71 1.11 17.47
N ILE A 133 -5.33 1.39 16.32
CA ILE A 133 -5.84 2.73 16.00
C ILE A 133 -7.36 2.69 15.94
N LYS A 134 -8.00 3.39 16.87
CA LYS A 134 -9.45 3.58 16.90
C LYS A 134 -9.79 4.87 16.18
N ALA A 135 -10.76 4.79 15.27
CA ALA A 135 -11.34 5.97 14.66
C ALA A 135 -12.85 5.83 14.55
N ASP A 136 -13.54 6.96 14.64
CA ASP A 136 -15.00 7.02 14.43
C ASP A 136 -15.33 6.88 12.95
N ARG A 137 -14.53 7.51 12.09
CA ARG A 137 -14.63 7.47 10.63
C ARG A 137 -13.36 6.90 10.01
N ILE A 138 -13.49 6.01 9.04
CA ILE A 138 -12.35 5.43 8.31
C ILE A 138 -12.56 5.62 6.82
N ILE A 139 -11.62 6.25 6.14
CA ILE A 139 -11.64 6.41 4.68
C ILE A 139 -10.39 5.77 4.12
N VAL A 140 -10.59 4.78 3.27
CA VAL A 140 -9.53 4.08 2.56
C VAL A 140 -9.49 4.65 1.14
N LEU A 141 -8.33 5.14 0.73
CA LEU A 141 -8.06 5.64 -0.62
C LEU A 141 -7.30 4.56 -1.38
N ASP A 142 -7.93 4.01 -2.40
CA ASP A 142 -7.38 2.94 -3.22
C ASP A 142 -7.63 3.25 -4.70
N THR A 143 -7.01 2.48 -5.57
CA THR A 143 -7.14 2.67 -7.01
C THR A 143 -7.68 1.42 -7.69
N LEU A 144 -8.41 1.62 -8.79
CA LEU A 144 -8.99 0.54 -9.58
C LEU A 144 -8.61 0.70 -11.04
N SER A 145 -8.15 -0.38 -11.66
CA SER A 145 -7.75 -0.36 -13.07
C SER A 145 -8.98 -0.47 -13.97
N PRO A 146 -9.09 0.35 -15.03
CA PRO A 146 -10.10 0.17 -16.07
C PRO A 146 -10.07 -1.22 -16.69
N SER A 147 -8.88 -1.81 -16.81
CA SER A 147 -8.73 -3.14 -17.42
C SER A 147 -9.38 -4.26 -16.61
N THR A 148 -9.59 -4.04 -15.31
CA THR A 148 -10.26 -4.97 -14.41
C THR A 148 -11.70 -4.57 -14.13
N TYR A 149 -12.12 -3.39 -14.59
CA TYR A 149 -13.46 -2.89 -14.39
C TYR A 149 -14.40 -3.41 -15.47
N LEU A 150 -15.44 -4.11 -15.03
CA LEU A 150 -16.52 -4.57 -15.85
C LEU A 150 -17.66 -3.57 -15.72
N SER A 151 -17.87 -2.78 -16.78
CA SER A 151 -19.07 -1.96 -16.86
C SER A 151 -20.27 -2.79 -17.32
N GLY A 152 -21.41 -2.59 -16.66
CA GLY A 152 -22.70 -3.12 -17.10
C GLY A 152 -23.28 -2.40 -18.32
N SER A 153 -22.66 -1.32 -18.81
CA SER A 153 -23.11 -0.61 -20.02
C SER A 153 -21.98 -0.39 -21.02
N TYR A 154 -22.29 -0.58 -22.31
CA TYR A 154 -21.37 -0.35 -23.43
C TYR A 154 -20.95 1.12 -23.57
N ASP A 155 -21.71 2.02 -22.96
CA ASP A 155 -21.63 3.48 -23.09
C ASP A 155 -21.13 4.14 -21.80
N THR A 156 -20.39 3.41 -20.96
CA THR A 156 -19.77 4.02 -19.79
C THR A 156 -18.61 4.87 -20.24
N ASP A 157 -18.94 6.11 -20.59
CA ASP A 157 -17.98 7.18 -20.62
C ASP A 157 -17.23 7.14 -19.29
N TYR A 158 -15.92 6.94 -19.36
CA TYR A 158 -15.01 7.14 -18.24
C TYR A 158 -14.97 8.64 -17.93
N ASN A 159 -16.11 9.18 -17.48
CA ASN A 159 -16.27 10.58 -17.14
C ASN A 159 -15.33 10.88 -15.98
N LEU A 160 -14.42 11.81 -16.22
CA LEU A 160 -13.49 12.27 -15.20
C LEU A 160 -14.21 13.24 -14.25
N PRO A 161 -14.02 13.11 -12.94
CA PRO A 161 -13.16 12.15 -12.26
C PRO A 161 -13.83 10.78 -12.12
N TRP A 162 -13.12 9.73 -12.52
CA TRP A 162 -13.62 8.37 -12.41
C TRP A 162 -13.49 7.88 -10.96
N LEU A 163 -14.64 7.80 -10.29
CA LEU A 163 -14.74 7.45 -8.87
C LEU A 163 -15.75 6.32 -8.65
N ARG A 164 -15.40 5.41 -7.75
CA ARG A 164 -16.32 4.41 -7.19
C ARG A 164 -16.19 4.36 -5.68
N LEU A 165 -17.31 4.08 -5.02
CA LEU A 165 -17.38 3.99 -3.56
C LEU A 165 -17.83 2.59 -3.14
N LEU A 166 -17.14 2.03 -2.16
CA LEU A 166 -17.66 0.98 -1.30
C LEU A 166 -17.82 1.51 0.11
N LYS A 167 -18.83 1.04 0.82
CA LYS A 167 -19.10 1.45 2.20
C LYS A 167 -19.60 0.28 3.02
N THR A 168 -19.44 0.38 4.33
CA THR A 168 -20.07 -0.57 5.25
C THR A 168 -21.59 -0.34 5.33
N THR A 169 -22.34 -1.35 5.71
CA THR A 169 -23.81 -1.31 5.78
C THR A 169 -24.31 -0.17 6.69
N GLY A 170 -23.53 0.16 7.72
CA GLY A 170 -23.86 1.22 8.68
C GLY A 170 -23.42 2.64 8.29
N SER A 171 -22.78 2.83 7.13
CA SER A 171 -22.31 4.14 6.66
C SER A 171 -23.39 4.93 5.93
N GLN A 172 -23.36 6.25 6.10
CA GLN A 172 -24.23 7.16 5.35
C GLN A 172 -24.02 7.03 3.83
N ASP A 173 -25.08 7.24 3.07
CA ASP A 173 -25.01 7.31 1.61
C ASP A 173 -24.34 8.61 1.17
N VAL A 174 -23.49 8.52 0.14
CA VAL A 174 -22.81 9.66 -0.48
C VAL A 174 -23.26 9.72 -1.93
N PRO A 175 -24.41 10.34 -2.24
CA PRO A 175 -25.05 10.24 -3.55
C PRO A 175 -24.23 10.83 -4.68
N GLN A 176 -23.25 11.68 -4.37
CA GLN A 176 -22.35 12.31 -5.35
C GLN A 176 -21.30 11.34 -5.90
N ILE A 177 -21.00 10.25 -5.19
CA ILE A 177 -20.01 9.26 -5.61
C ILE A 177 -20.73 7.96 -5.99
N PRO A 178 -20.63 7.51 -7.24
CA PRO A 178 -21.24 6.25 -7.67
C PRO A 178 -20.73 5.07 -6.84
N THR A 179 -21.63 4.17 -6.45
CA THR A 179 -21.24 2.92 -5.76
C THR A 179 -20.54 1.98 -6.75
N LEU A 180 -19.60 1.16 -6.26
CA LEU A 180 -18.98 0.13 -7.08
C LEU A 180 -20.03 -0.89 -7.54
N GLU A 181 -20.12 -1.09 -8.86
CA GLU A 181 -21.13 -1.95 -9.48
C GLU A 181 -20.71 -3.43 -9.43
N VAL A 182 -21.67 -4.34 -9.28
CA VAL A 182 -21.47 -5.78 -9.48
C VAL A 182 -21.23 -6.04 -10.98
N PRO A 183 -20.28 -6.91 -11.38
CA PRO A 183 -19.53 -7.89 -10.61
C PRO A 183 -18.11 -7.45 -10.20
N ASN A 184 -17.84 -6.15 -10.10
CA ASN A 184 -16.50 -5.65 -9.77
C ASN A 184 -16.12 -6.00 -8.32
N LEU A 185 -14.87 -6.41 -8.13
CA LEU A 185 -14.32 -6.79 -6.84
C LEU A 185 -13.11 -5.92 -6.51
N VAL A 186 -12.99 -5.59 -5.23
CA VAL A 186 -11.75 -5.03 -4.67
C VAL A 186 -11.01 -6.12 -3.91
N GLN A 187 -9.69 -6.11 -3.98
CA GLN A 187 -8.80 -7.11 -3.38
C GLN A 187 -7.77 -6.44 -2.47
N ASN A 188 -6.89 -7.22 -1.85
CA ASN A 188 -5.78 -6.76 -1.02
C ASN A 188 -6.23 -5.92 0.20
N LEU A 189 -5.38 -4.97 0.60
CA LEU A 189 -5.50 -4.18 1.83
C LEU A 189 -6.81 -3.38 1.91
N GLY A 190 -7.24 -2.74 0.82
CA GLY A 190 -8.45 -1.93 0.83
C GLY A 190 -9.68 -2.76 1.18
N ALA A 191 -9.82 -3.92 0.54
CA ALA A 191 -10.88 -4.87 0.82
C ALA A 191 -10.79 -5.43 2.26
N ALA A 192 -9.57 -5.77 2.72
CA ALA A 192 -9.36 -6.29 4.06
C ALA A 192 -9.76 -5.29 5.16
N LEU A 193 -9.45 -4.00 5.00
CA LEU A 193 -9.83 -2.94 5.94
C LEU A 193 -11.34 -2.79 6.04
N VAL A 194 -12.04 -2.65 4.91
CA VAL A 194 -13.49 -2.50 4.89
C VAL A 194 -14.18 -3.76 5.42
N SER A 195 -13.73 -4.95 5.01
CA SER A 195 -14.30 -6.22 5.46
C SER A 195 -14.14 -6.40 6.97
N HIS A 196 -12.98 -6.04 7.52
CA HIS A 196 -12.76 -6.09 8.96
C HIS A 196 -13.72 -5.14 9.71
N CYS A 197 -13.92 -3.93 9.19
CA CYS A 197 -14.86 -2.97 9.73
C CYS A 197 -16.31 -3.45 9.66
N GLU A 198 -16.74 -4.03 8.53
CA GLU A 198 -18.09 -4.57 8.34
C GLU A 198 -18.39 -5.68 9.36
N ILE A 199 -17.50 -6.66 9.50
CA ILE A 199 -17.64 -7.77 10.46
C ILE A 199 -17.74 -7.25 11.90
N ARG A 200 -17.07 -6.14 12.21
CA ARG A 200 -17.09 -5.50 13.53
C ARG A 200 -18.26 -4.51 13.71
N GLY A 201 -19.14 -4.38 12.73
CA GLY A 201 -20.28 -3.46 12.77
C GLY A 201 -19.89 -1.98 12.83
N LYS A 202 -18.72 -1.62 12.29
CA LYS A 202 -18.25 -0.23 12.25
C LYS A 202 -19.04 0.57 11.21
N LYS A 203 -19.47 1.75 11.63
CA LYS A 203 -20.19 2.73 10.81
C LYS A 203 -19.20 3.77 10.26
N ASP A 204 -19.64 4.53 9.27
CA ASP A 204 -18.85 5.59 8.62
C ASP A 204 -17.47 5.13 8.12
N VAL A 205 -17.46 3.95 7.48
CA VAL A 205 -16.31 3.42 6.77
C VAL A 205 -16.56 3.47 5.27
N PHE A 206 -15.59 4.02 4.55
CA PHE A 206 -15.64 4.26 3.11
C PHE A 206 -14.36 3.78 2.45
N LEU A 207 -14.47 3.14 1.29
CA LEU A 207 -13.37 2.80 0.39
C LEU A 207 -13.62 3.50 -0.93
N VAL A 208 -12.80 4.52 -1.18
CA VAL A 208 -12.84 5.35 -2.36
C VAL A 208 -11.86 4.77 -3.37
N LEU A 209 -12.36 4.46 -4.55
CA LEU A 209 -11.61 3.92 -5.67
C LEU A 209 -11.50 4.99 -6.74
N SER A 210 -10.28 5.41 -7.03
CA SER A 210 -9.98 6.32 -8.14
C SER A 210 -9.27 5.60 -9.28
N LEU A 211 -9.12 6.24 -10.42
CA LEU A 211 -8.56 5.65 -11.63
C LEU A 211 -7.10 5.21 -11.44
N GLN A 212 -6.81 3.93 -11.67
CA GLN A 212 -5.43 3.43 -11.83
C GLN A 212 -5.11 3.30 -13.31
N GLU A 213 -4.33 4.24 -13.85
CA GLU A 213 -3.85 4.09 -15.23
C GLU A 213 -2.61 3.19 -15.26
N ALA A 214 -2.38 2.56 -16.41
CA ALA A 214 -1.19 1.76 -16.65
C ALA A 214 -0.50 2.20 -17.94
N ILE A 215 0.76 2.61 -17.84
CA ILE A 215 1.59 2.98 -19.00
C ILE A 215 2.67 1.90 -19.15
N TYR A 216 2.70 1.23 -20.30
CA TYR A 216 3.58 0.08 -20.57
C TYR A 216 3.50 -1.02 -19.51
N GLY A 217 2.28 -1.35 -19.08
CA GLY A 217 2.01 -2.38 -18.07
C GLY A 217 2.39 -1.99 -16.64
N LYS A 218 2.72 -0.73 -16.38
CA LYS A 218 3.06 -0.23 -15.04
C LYS A 218 1.97 0.71 -14.53
N ALA A 219 1.50 0.46 -13.31
CA ALA A 219 0.60 1.36 -12.61
C ALA A 219 1.22 2.76 -12.45
N VAL A 220 0.51 3.80 -12.90
CA VAL A 220 0.87 5.21 -12.80
C VAL A 220 -0.29 5.97 -12.16
N THR A 221 0.00 6.76 -11.13
CA THR A 221 -0.97 7.72 -10.58
C THR A 221 -0.99 8.95 -11.49
N THR A 222 -2.16 9.40 -11.93
CA THR A 222 -2.26 10.57 -12.80
C THR A 222 -2.94 11.74 -12.10
N LYS A 223 -2.97 12.90 -12.78
CA LYS A 223 -3.68 14.08 -12.27
C LYS A 223 -5.16 13.77 -12.02
N ALA A 224 -5.78 12.97 -12.90
CA ALA A 224 -7.15 12.51 -12.74
C ALA A 224 -7.34 11.69 -11.47
N THR A 225 -6.40 10.78 -11.16
CA THR A 225 -6.44 9.98 -9.92
C THR A 225 -6.48 10.87 -8.68
N ILE A 226 -5.61 11.88 -8.64
CA ILE A 226 -5.49 12.84 -7.53
C ILE A 226 -6.74 13.71 -7.40
N GLN A 227 -7.22 14.26 -8.52
CA GLN A 227 -8.45 15.07 -8.54
C GLN A 227 -9.64 14.26 -8.04
N GLY A 228 -9.76 12.99 -8.45
CA GLY A 228 -10.78 12.10 -7.93
C GLY A 228 -10.73 11.97 -6.41
N PHE A 229 -9.55 11.79 -5.81
CA PHE A 229 -9.45 11.72 -4.34
C PHE A 229 -9.81 13.03 -3.66
N GLN A 230 -9.47 14.18 -4.25
CA GLN A 230 -9.86 15.48 -3.70
C GLN A 230 -11.37 15.67 -3.72
N ASP A 231 -12.00 15.36 -4.85
CA ASP A 231 -13.45 15.50 -5.02
C ASP A 231 -14.19 14.54 -4.09
N ALA A 232 -13.70 13.30 -3.96
CA ALA A 232 -14.24 12.33 -3.01
C ALA A 232 -14.14 12.82 -1.56
N LEU A 233 -12.99 13.35 -1.15
CA LEU A 233 -12.81 13.91 0.19
C LEU A 233 -13.69 15.15 0.42
N ALA A 234 -13.89 15.99 -0.60
CA ALA A 234 -14.80 17.12 -0.51
C ALA A 234 -16.25 16.65 -0.26
N HIS A 235 -16.72 15.64 -1.00
CA HIS A 235 -18.05 15.04 -0.79
C HIS A 235 -18.20 14.33 0.56
N LEU A 236 -17.10 13.83 1.14
CA LEU A 236 -17.06 13.23 2.48
C LEU A 236 -16.89 14.27 3.62
N GLY A 237 -16.87 15.57 3.29
CA GLY A 237 -16.75 16.66 4.26
C GLY A 237 -15.33 16.94 4.77
N LEU A 238 -14.31 16.48 4.04
CA LEU A 238 -12.88 16.66 4.34
C LEU A 238 -12.18 17.50 3.26
N GLU A 239 -12.87 18.52 2.76
CA GLU A 239 -12.36 19.39 1.70
C GLU A 239 -11.03 20.07 2.06
N SER A 240 -10.86 20.46 3.33
CA SER A 240 -9.62 21.06 3.83
C SER A 240 -8.42 20.12 3.69
N VAL A 241 -8.63 18.81 3.86
CA VAL A 241 -7.60 17.79 3.67
C VAL A 241 -7.31 17.60 2.18
N GLY A 242 -8.35 17.54 1.35
CA GLY A 242 -8.20 17.45 -0.11
C GLY A 242 -7.38 18.60 -0.71
N ARG A 243 -7.64 19.83 -0.25
CA ARG A 243 -6.92 21.04 -0.69
C ARG A 243 -5.49 21.14 -0.18
N ALA A 244 -5.11 20.39 0.86
CA ALA A 244 -3.76 20.38 1.40
C ALA A 244 -2.76 19.55 0.58
N ALA A 245 -3.24 18.82 -0.45
CA ALA A 245 -2.42 18.04 -1.36
C ALA A 245 -1.64 18.95 -2.33
N ASP A 246 -0.31 18.82 -2.32
CA ASP A 246 0.56 19.54 -3.23
C ASP A 246 0.74 18.80 -4.55
N PHE A 247 0.11 19.31 -5.61
CA PHE A 247 0.22 18.74 -6.95
C PHE A 247 1.63 18.73 -7.52
N ASN A 248 2.46 19.74 -7.20
CA ASN A 248 3.83 19.78 -7.70
C ASN A 248 4.65 18.65 -7.07
N LEU A 249 4.43 18.40 -5.78
CA LEU A 249 5.04 17.27 -5.09
C LEU A 249 4.58 15.94 -5.70
N VAL A 250 3.29 15.78 -6.02
CA VAL A 250 2.82 14.57 -6.74
C VAL A 250 3.56 14.39 -8.06
N GLN A 251 3.66 15.44 -8.89
CA GLN A 251 4.36 15.35 -10.18
C GLN A 251 5.84 14.96 -10.01
N GLN A 252 6.51 15.50 -8.99
CA GLN A 252 7.90 15.12 -8.68
C GLN A 252 8.02 13.65 -8.24
N ILE A 253 7.08 13.14 -7.43
CA ILE A 253 7.04 11.74 -7.01
C ILE A 253 6.87 10.82 -8.23
N LEU A 254 6.01 11.22 -9.16
CA LEU A 254 5.74 10.47 -10.38
C LEU A 254 6.95 10.44 -11.31
N GLN A 255 7.56 11.59 -11.56
CA GLN A 255 8.74 11.68 -12.41
C GLN A 255 9.89 10.81 -11.86
N LYS A 256 10.19 10.94 -10.56
CA LYS A 256 11.23 10.12 -9.91
C LYS A 256 10.91 8.63 -9.92
N SER A 257 9.63 8.26 -9.81
CA SER A 257 9.19 6.84 -9.91
C SER A 257 9.44 6.27 -11.30
N LEU A 258 9.25 7.06 -12.35
CA LEU A 258 9.53 6.67 -13.74
C LEU A 258 11.04 6.56 -13.96
N ASP A 259 11.82 7.54 -13.49
CA ASP A 259 13.27 7.61 -13.69
C ASP A 259 14.05 6.51 -12.95
N LYS A 260 13.74 6.27 -11.65
CA LYS A 260 14.37 5.17 -10.87
C LYS A 260 14.19 3.82 -11.56
N LYS A 261 13.02 3.61 -12.16
CA LYS A 261 12.68 2.36 -12.87
C LYS A 261 13.27 2.27 -14.27
N ALA A 262 13.57 3.39 -14.93
CA ALA A 262 14.32 3.41 -16.19
C ALA A 262 15.80 3.08 -15.98
N GLY A 263 16.40 3.58 -14.89
CA GLY A 263 17.79 3.26 -14.51
C GLY A 263 18.01 1.78 -14.17
N GLN A 264 17.07 1.16 -13.44
CA GLN A 264 17.14 -0.27 -13.11
C GLN A 264 17.10 -1.18 -14.35
N ARG A 265 16.35 -0.82 -15.40
CA ARG A 265 16.30 -1.61 -16.64
C ARG A 265 17.62 -1.56 -17.41
N ARG A 266 18.24 -0.39 -17.53
CA ARG A 266 19.55 -0.26 -18.19
C ARG A 266 20.62 -1.14 -17.54
N MET A 267 20.68 -1.16 -16.21
CA MET A 267 21.63 -2.02 -15.49
C MET A 267 21.31 -3.52 -15.60
N GLN A 268 20.06 -3.90 -15.83
CA GLN A 268 19.66 -5.29 -16.00
C GLN A 268 19.96 -5.79 -17.41
N ASP A 269 19.73 -4.95 -18.42
CA ASP A 269 20.10 -5.22 -19.81
C ASP A 269 21.63 -5.32 -19.95
N ASP A 270 22.39 -4.40 -19.34
CA ASP A 270 23.86 -4.44 -19.35
C ASP A 270 24.44 -5.71 -18.69
N ARG A 271 23.70 -6.36 -17.78
CA ARG A 271 24.09 -7.64 -17.15
C ARG A 271 23.71 -8.88 -17.97
N LEU A 272 22.80 -8.76 -18.93
CA LEU A 272 22.40 -9.85 -19.83
C LEU A 272 23.34 -9.96 -21.05
N TYR A 273 24.11 -8.91 -21.32
CA TYR A 273 25.06 -8.84 -22.44
C TYR A 273 26.55 -8.84 -22.01
N ALA A 274 26.83 -9.07 -20.73
CA ALA A 274 28.17 -9.24 -20.17
C ALA A 274 28.40 -10.70 -19.75
#